data_AF-A0A2D3NX63-F1
#
_entry.id   AF-A0A2D3NX63-F1
#
_cell.length_a   1.000
_cell.length_b   1.000
_cell.length_c   1.000
_cell.angle_alpha   90.00
_cell.angle_beta   90.00
_cell.angle_gamma   90.00
#
_symmetry.space_group_name_H-M   'P 1'
#
loop_
_entity.id
_entity.type
_entity.pdbx_description
1 polymer ?
#
loop_
_entity_poly.entity_id
_entity_poly.type
_entity_poly.pdbx_seq_one_letter_code
_entity_poly.pdbx_strand_id
1 'polypeptide(L)'
;MLKNSDKNKVENYIQKIINGLLNDTNKSIVSGMSDKQVIDRITKATVNKISHESKMIISSVYNMLMNDTLSEDFFQEPSNKALFYELNIEKKLNNKFNFEVPTHINYKESKKELDTLIKAGNITIVTIGGIVSIKFKTFFPIGVSVIIALAVTFGIILLNNKTNSKSNINNIIFEYLNGIKKGLLAWIETIEIYYDEQVEELKKGMNA
;
A
#
# COMPACT_ATOMS: atom_id res chain seq x y z
N MET A 1 -13.17 -4.45 10.66
CA MET A 1 -12.72 -4.93 9.33
C MET A 1 -13.74 -4.61 8.26
N LEU A 2 -13.31 -4.45 7.02
CA LEU A 2 -14.20 -4.19 5.90
C LEU A 2 -15.11 -5.39 5.59
N LYS A 3 -16.39 -5.12 5.29
CA LYS A 3 -17.29 -6.12 4.70
C LYS A 3 -16.78 -6.56 3.33
N ASN A 4 -17.09 -7.80 2.93
CA ASN A 4 -16.66 -8.39 1.66
C ASN A 4 -16.97 -7.52 0.43
N SER A 5 -18.14 -6.87 0.40
CA SER A 5 -18.51 -5.96 -0.69
C SER A 5 -17.59 -4.75 -0.80
N ASP A 6 -17.18 -4.18 0.33
CA ASP A 6 -16.31 -3.01 0.37
C ASP A 6 -14.85 -3.38 0.14
N LYS A 7 -14.41 -4.53 0.66
CA LYS A 7 -13.12 -5.13 0.30
C LYS A 7 -12.98 -5.29 -1.21
N ASN A 8 -14.00 -5.83 -1.88
CA ASN A 8 -14.01 -5.96 -3.35
C ASN A 8 -13.94 -4.60 -4.07
N LYS A 9 -14.61 -3.56 -3.55
CA LYS A 9 -14.52 -2.21 -4.15
C LYS A 9 -13.10 -1.66 -4.07
N VAL A 10 -12.45 -1.80 -2.91
CA VAL A 10 -11.09 -1.33 -2.68
C VAL A 10 -10.08 -2.13 -3.52
N GLU A 11 -10.22 -3.46 -3.57
CA GLU A 11 -9.40 -4.32 -4.43
C GLU A 11 -9.53 -3.96 -5.92
N ASN A 12 -10.75 -3.70 -6.39
CA ASN A 12 -11.01 -3.25 -7.76
C ASN A 12 -10.38 -1.87 -8.04
N TYR A 13 -10.40 -0.96 -7.05
CA TYR A 13 -9.75 0.33 -7.18
C TYR A 13 -8.22 0.19 -7.32
N ILE A 14 -7.60 -0.62 -6.46
CA ILE A 14 -6.17 -0.95 -6.58
C ILE A 14 -5.87 -1.59 -7.93
N GLN A 15 -6.71 -2.52 -8.40
CA GLN A 15 -6.52 -3.15 -9.69
C GLN A 15 -6.55 -2.13 -10.83
N LYS A 16 -7.42 -1.12 -10.77
CA LYS A 16 -7.44 -0.01 -11.75
C LYS A 16 -6.14 0.79 -11.74
N ILE A 17 -5.59 1.09 -10.56
CA ILE A 17 -4.28 1.75 -10.43
C ILE A 17 -3.18 0.93 -11.11
N ILE A 18 -3.14 -0.37 -10.81
CA ILE A 18 -2.15 -1.30 -11.37
C ILE A 18 -2.29 -1.42 -12.89
N ASN A 19 -3.52 -1.53 -13.41
CA ASN A 19 -3.78 -1.60 -14.84
C ASN A 19 -3.37 -0.30 -15.56
N GLY A 20 -3.58 0.85 -14.94
CA GLY A 20 -3.12 2.13 -15.47
C GLY A 20 -1.60 2.18 -15.63
N LEU A 21 -0.88 1.79 -14.57
CA LEU A 21 0.60 1.70 -14.59
C LEU A 21 1.09 0.69 -15.65
N LEU A 22 0.43 -0.45 -15.78
CA LEU A 22 0.77 -1.45 -16.80
C LEU A 22 0.57 -0.91 -18.21
N ASN A 23 -0.57 -0.26 -18.48
CA ASN A 23 -0.86 0.33 -19.80
C ASN A 23 0.16 1.40 -20.18
N ASP A 24 0.55 2.27 -19.26
CA ASP A 24 1.55 3.30 -19.52
C ASP A 24 2.96 2.71 -19.74
N THR A 25 3.26 1.60 -19.07
CA THR A 25 4.50 0.84 -19.29
C THR A 25 4.51 0.18 -20.66
N ASN A 26 3.40 -0.45 -21.06
CA ASN A 26 3.27 -1.09 -22.38
C ASN A 26 3.47 -0.08 -23.53
N LYS A 27 2.92 1.13 -23.42
CA LYS A 27 3.18 2.22 -24.38
C LYS A 27 4.68 2.53 -24.48
N SER A 28 5.37 2.53 -23.34
CA SER A 28 6.81 2.81 -23.26
C SER A 28 7.64 1.72 -23.95
N ILE A 29 7.26 0.46 -23.76
CA ILE A 29 7.88 -0.70 -24.42
C ILE A 29 7.65 -0.65 -25.93
N VAL A 30 6.41 -0.43 -26.37
CA VAL A 30 6.06 -0.35 -27.81
C VAL A 30 6.76 0.82 -28.51
N SER A 31 7.01 1.94 -27.80
CA SER A 31 7.79 3.06 -28.34
C SER A 31 9.29 2.79 -28.51
N GLY A 32 9.78 1.60 -28.16
CA GLY A 32 11.18 1.20 -28.32
C GLY A 32 12.11 1.71 -27.22
N MET A 33 11.58 2.09 -26.04
CA MET A 33 12.44 2.43 -24.91
C MET A 33 13.27 1.22 -24.47
N SER A 34 14.52 1.46 -24.07
CA SER A 34 15.34 0.40 -23.48
C SER A 34 14.74 -0.09 -22.17
N ASP A 35 14.99 -1.34 -21.81
CA ASP A 35 14.49 -1.93 -20.56
C ASP A 35 14.85 -1.10 -19.32
N LYS A 36 16.06 -0.51 -19.30
CA LYS A 36 16.51 0.39 -18.24
C LYS A 36 15.61 1.63 -18.13
N GLN A 37 15.27 2.25 -19.25
CA GLN A 37 14.36 3.41 -19.29
C GLN A 37 12.94 3.01 -18.88
N VAL A 38 12.47 1.83 -19.31
CA VAL A 38 11.17 1.30 -18.91
C VAL A 38 11.10 1.09 -17.40
N ILE A 39 12.12 0.47 -16.79
CA ILE A 39 12.18 0.22 -15.34
C ILE A 39 12.27 1.53 -14.54
N ASP A 40 13.09 2.49 -14.97
CA ASP A 40 13.17 3.81 -14.30
C ASP A 40 11.82 4.55 -14.36
N ARG A 41 11.19 4.56 -15.54
CA ARG A 41 9.91 5.24 -15.76
C ARG A 41 8.78 4.62 -14.93
N ILE A 42 8.64 3.30 -14.93
CA ILE A 42 7.59 2.63 -14.15
C ILE A 42 7.81 2.80 -12.65
N THR A 43 9.06 2.80 -12.18
CA THR A 43 9.38 3.02 -10.76
C THR A 43 8.90 4.41 -10.34
N LYS A 44 9.28 5.45 -11.10
CA LYS A 44 8.84 6.84 -10.85
C LYS A 44 7.32 6.99 -10.95
N ALA A 45 6.70 6.41 -11.97
CA ALA A 45 5.25 6.46 -12.15
C ALA A 45 4.52 5.78 -10.98
N THR A 46 5.03 4.65 -10.51
CA THR A 46 4.46 3.91 -9.37
C THR A 46 4.52 4.74 -8.10
N VAL A 47 5.69 5.30 -7.78
CA VAL A 47 5.86 6.15 -6.59
C VAL A 47 4.88 7.31 -6.63
N ASN A 48 4.87 8.09 -7.72
CA ASN A 48 3.98 9.23 -7.86
C ASN A 48 2.51 8.84 -7.74
N LYS A 49 2.12 7.72 -8.37
CA LYS A 49 0.74 7.25 -8.35
C LYS A 49 0.33 6.80 -6.95
N ILE A 50 1.11 5.96 -6.27
CA ILE A 50 0.80 5.49 -4.92
C ILE A 50 0.70 6.65 -3.94
N SER A 51 1.64 7.59 -4.03
CA SER A 51 1.65 8.74 -3.14
C SER A 51 0.41 9.63 -3.30
N HIS A 52 -0.09 9.79 -4.52
CA HIS A 52 -1.34 10.51 -4.75
C HIS A 52 -2.56 9.70 -4.29
N GLU A 53 -2.63 8.44 -4.70
CA GLU A 53 -3.79 7.58 -4.52
C GLU A 53 -3.99 7.09 -3.09
N SER A 54 -2.92 7.01 -2.30
CA SER A 54 -2.96 6.54 -0.91
C SER A 54 -3.90 7.37 -0.02
N LYS A 55 -3.93 8.69 -0.18
CA LYS A 55 -4.88 9.57 0.52
C LYS A 55 -6.33 9.22 0.18
N MET A 56 -6.61 8.97 -1.10
CA MET A 56 -7.94 8.59 -1.58
C MET A 56 -8.35 7.21 -1.07
N ILE A 57 -7.41 6.25 -1.06
CA ILE A 57 -7.62 4.91 -0.52
C ILE A 57 -7.97 4.98 0.96
N ILE A 58 -7.19 5.71 1.76
CA ILE A 58 -7.46 5.80 3.20
C ILE A 58 -8.78 6.47 3.51
N SER A 59 -9.08 7.60 2.86
CA SER A 59 -10.36 8.28 3.10
C SER A 59 -11.53 7.36 2.72
N SER A 60 -11.40 6.62 1.61
CA SER A 60 -12.43 5.66 1.19
C SER A 60 -12.59 4.50 2.18
N VAL A 61 -11.49 3.87 2.58
CA VAL A 61 -11.48 2.75 3.55
C VAL A 61 -12.03 3.21 4.89
N TYR A 62 -11.59 4.37 5.39
CA TYR A 62 -12.09 4.98 6.61
C TYR A 62 -13.60 5.21 6.53
N ASN A 63 -14.10 5.80 5.46
CA ASN A 63 -15.53 6.06 5.30
C ASN A 63 -16.36 4.77 5.27
N MET A 64 -15.86 3.71 4.63
CA MET A 64 -16.51 2.39 4.63
C MET A 64 -16.57 1.80 6.04
N LEU A 65 -15.44 1.80 6.76
CA LEU A 65 -15.36 1.32 8.15
C LEU A 65 -16.25 2.14 9.08
N MET A 66 -16.21 3.47 8.97
CA MET A 66 -17.04 4.39 9.75
C MET A 66 -18.53 4.14 9.53
N ASN A 67 -18.96 3.99 8.28
CA ASN A 67 -20.38 3.73 7.98
C ASN A 67 -20.84 2.41 8.60
N ASP A 68 -19.99 1.39 8.56
CA ASP A 68 -20.27 0.11 9.19
C ASP A 68 -20.34 0.23 10.72
N THR A 69 -19.36 0.87 11.36
CA THR A 69 -19.34 1.07 12.81
C THR A 69 -20.53 1.90 13.29
N LEU A 70 -20.86 2.99 12.59
CA LEU A 70 -22.01 3.84 12.93
C LEU A 70 -23.37 3.17 12.65
N SER A 71 -23.40 1.99 12.04
CA SER A 71 -24.61 1.17 11.88
C SER A 71 -24.83 0.19 13.03
N GLU A 72 -23.85 0.00 13.91
CA GLU A 72 -24.00 -0.87 15.09
C GLU A 72 -24.96 -0.24 16.11
N ASP A 73 -25.72 -1.08 16.81
CA ASP A 73 -26.70 -0.65 17.83
C ASP A 73 -26.06 0.26 18.89
N PHE A 74 -24.83 -0.07 19.32
CA PHE A 74 -24.07 0.71 20.30
C PHE A 74 -23.88 2.19 19.90
N PHE A 75 -23.75 2.47 18.60
CA PHE A 75 -23.54 3.82 18.07
C PHE A 75 -24.83 4.49 17.57
N GLN A 76 -25.99 3.86 17.74
CA GLN A 76 -27.27 4.54 17.51
C GLN A 76 -27.59 5.51 18.65
N GLU A 77 -27.05 5.29 19.85
CA GLU A 77 -27.14 6.23 20.97
C GLU A 77 -26.39 7.54 20.65
N PRO A 78 -27.04 8.72 20.71
CA PRO A 78 -26.43 9.99 20.30
C PRO A 78 -25.14 10.35 21.04
N SER A 79 -25.04 10.02 22.33
CA SER A 79 -23.83 10.24 23.14
C SER A 79 -22.65 9.40 22.64
N ASN A 80 -22.90 8.14 22.31
CA ASN A 80 -21.87 7.21 21.86
C ASN A 80 -21.38 7.60 20.46
N LYS A 81 -22.31 8.04 19.61
CA LYS A 81 -22.01 8.58 18.29
C LYS A 81 -21.17 9.86 18.35
N ALA A 82 -21.46 10.77 19.29
CA ALA A 82 -20.67 11.99 19.49
C ALA A 82 -19.22 11.65 19.89
N LEU A 83 -19.04 10.75 20.85
CA LEU A 83 -17.71 10.29 21.29
C LEU A 83 -16.91 9.63 20.16
N PHE A 84 -17.58 8.86 19.29
CA PHE A 84 -16.94 8.32 18.09
C PHE A 84 -16.38 9.44 17.18
N TYR A 85 -17.15 10.49 16.92
CA TYR A 85 -16.67 11.61 16.10
C TYR A 85 -15.55 12.40 16.77
N GLU A 86 -15.61 12.58 18.09
CA GLU A 86 -14.54 13.24 18.87
C GLU A 86 -13.21 12.49 18.80
N LEU A 87 -13.25 11.16 18.68
CA LEU A 87 -12.06 10.33 18.52
C LEU A 87 -11.26 10.68 17.26
N ASN A 88 -11.92 11.22 16.23
CA ASN A 88 -11.32 11.74 15.01
C ASN A 88 -10.33 10.74 14.38
N ILE A 89 -10.79 9.49 14.20
CA ILE A 89 -9.95 8.38 13.71
C ILE A 89 -9.36 8.70 12.34
N GLU A 90 -10.08 9.43 11.46
CA GLU A 90 -9.55 9.87 10.16
C GLU A 90 -8.27 10.71 10.32
N LYS A 91 -8.26 11.67 11.25
CA LYS A 91 -7.05 12.46 11.53
C LYS A 91 -5.94 11.59 12.11
N LYS A 92 -6.26 10.65 12.98
CA LYS A 92 -5.27 9.70 13.53
C LYS A 92 -4.65 8.82 12.44
N LEU A 93 -5.47 8.29 11.52
CA LEU A 93 -5.02 7.55 10.35
C LEU A 93 -4.10 8.42 9.47
N ASN A 94 -4.53 9.64 9.15
CA ASN A 94 -3.75 10.55 8.32
C ASN A 94 -2.40 10.92 8.92
N ASN A 95 -2.34 11.12 10.24
CA ASN A 95 -1.10 11.41 10.96
C ASN A 95 -0.19 10.18 11.04
N LYS A 96 -0.77 9.00 11.34
CA LYS A 96 -0.01 7.75 11.52
C LYS A 96 0.60 7.25 10.22
N PHE A 97 -0.08 7.47 9.10
CA PHE A 97 0.32 6.95 7.79
C PHE A 97 0.85 8.04 6.84
N ASN A 98 1.35 9.17 7.40
CA ASN A 98 1.73 10.40 6.70
C ASN A 98 2.18 10.19 5.23
N PHE A 99 1.38 10.74 4.30
CA PHE A 99 1.43 10.51 2.84
C PHE A 99 2.36 11.44 2.09
N GLU A 100 3.04 12.35 2.79
CA GLU A 100 3.90 13.31 2.12
C GLU A 100 4.99 12.57 1.35
N VAL A 101 4.95 12.69 0.02
CA VAL A 101 6.16 12.54 -0.77
C VAL A 101 7.02 13.71 -0.37
N PRO A 102 8.11 13.50 0.37
CA PRO A 102 8.97 14.62 0.61
C PRO A 102 9.49 15.02 -0.77
N THR A 103 9.46 16.32 -1.07
CA THR A 103 9.95 16.88 -2.35
C THR A 103 11.36 16.41 -2.66
N HIS A 104 12.09 15.93 -1.65
CA HIS A 104 13.26 15.07 -1.74
C HIS A 104 12.98 13.79 -0.94
N ILE A 105 12.84 12.63 -1.59
CA ILE A 105 12.64 11.34 -0.90
C ILE A 105 13.85 11.09 0.02
N ASN A 106 13.74 11.42 1.31
CA ASN A 106 14.74 11.03 2.30
C ASN A 106 14.53 9.53 2.60
N TYR A 107 14.98 8.72 1.65
CA TYR A 107 14.81 7.28 1.56
C TYR A 107 15.35 6.51 2.77
N LYS A 108 16.09 7.15 3.68
CA LYS A 108 16.86 6.46 4.71
C LYS A 108 15.98 5.79 5.77
N GLU A 109 14.92 6.45 6.23
CA GLU A 109 14.06 5.90 7.29
C GLU A 109 13.10 4.84 6.77
N SER A 110 12.37 5.11 5.69
CA SER A 110 11.47 4.12 5.06
C SER A 110 12.23 2.90 4.54
N LYS A 111 13.48 3.08 4.06
CA LYS A 111 14.35 1.96 3.73
C LYS A 111 14.77 1.19 4.97
N LYS A 112 15.11 1.86 6.07
CA LYS A 112 15.45 1.19 7.35
C LYS A 112 14.27 0.38 7.86
N GLU A 113 13.06 0.91 7.77
CA GLU A 113 11.83 0.20 8.13
C GLU A 113 11.63 -1.03 7.23
N LEU A 114 11.68 -0.85 5.91
CA LEU A 114 11.63 -1.96 4.95
C LEU A 114 12.70 -3.03 5.24
N ASP A 115 13.95 -2.63 5.46
CA ASP A 115 15.07 -3.53 5.77
C ASP A 115 14.81 -4.28 7.09
N THR A 116 14.19 -3.64 8.07
CA THR A 116 13.81 -4.26 9.34
C THR A 116 12.73 -5.31 9.10
N LEU A 117 11.72 -5.01 8.28
CA LEU A 117 10.66 -5.96 7.90
C LEU A 117 11.20 -7.14 7.11
N ILE A 118 12.19 -6.91 6.24
CA ILE A 118 12.87 -7.98 5.51
C ILE A 118 13.66 -8.87 6.47
N LYS A 119 14.45 -8.28 7.37
CA LYS A 119 15.23 -9.03 8.38
C LYS A 119 14.34 -9.82 9.34
N ALA A 120 13.18 -9.29 9.69
CA ALA A 120 12.18 -9.97 10.51
C ALA A 120 11.43 -11.08 9.77
N GLY A 121 11.64 -11.23 8.45
CA GLY A 121 10.92 -12.20 7.62
C GLY A 121 9.48 -11.82 7.32
N ASN A 122 9.07 -10.58 7.60
CA ASN A 122 7.73 -10.08 7.30
C ASN A 122 7.57 -9.76 5.79
N ILE A 123 8.66 -9.37 5.13
CA ILE A 123 8.72 -9.17 3.68
C ILE A 123 9.83 -10.05 3.14
N THR A 124 9.54 -10.90 2.16
CA THR A 124 10.55 -11.71 1.47
C THR A 124 10.63 -11.29 0.01
N ILE A 125 11.82 -10.89 -0.43
CA ILE A 125 12.14 -10.66 -1.83
C ILE A 125 12.88 -11.90 -2.33
N VAL A 126 12.27 -12.63 -3.25
CA VAL A 126 12.82 -13.89 -3.78
C VAL A 126 13.34 -13.65 -5.20
N THR A 127 14.62 -13.96 -5.44
CA THR A 127 15.25 -13.93 -6.76
C THR A 127 15.54 -15.34 -7.24
N ILE A 128 14.78 -15.87 -8.21
CA ILE A 128 15.01 -17.20 -8.80
C ILE A 128 15.20 -17.04 -10.31
N GLY A 129 16.34 -17.45 -10.85
CA GLY A 129 16.61 -17.42 -12.29
C GLY A 129 16.52 -16.04 -12.93
N GLY A 130 16.76 -14.96 -12.16
CA GLY A 130 16.63 -13.58 -12.62
C GLY A 130 15.21 -12.99 -12.54
N ILE A 131 14.22 -13.77 -12.08
CA ILE A 131 12.88 -13.28 -11.75
C ILE A 131 12.87 -12.89 -10.27
N VAL A 132 12.33 -11.71 -9.98
CA VAL A 132 12.19 -11.19 -8.61
C VAL A 132 10.72 -11.18 -8.24
N SER A 133 10.37 -11.70 -7.08
CA SER A 133 8.99 -11.72 -6.56
C SER A 133 8.96 -11.28 -5.10
N ILE A 134 7.83 -10.72 -4.66
CA ILE A 134 7.63 -10.28 -3.27
C ILE A 134 6.54 -11.11 -2.60
N LYS A 135 6.82 -11.51 -1.36
CA LYS A 135 5.88 -12.12 -0.43
C LYS A 135 5.81 -11.30 0.84
N PHE A 136 4.59 -11.17 1.36
CA PHE A 136 4.31 -10.56 2.65
C PHE A 136 3.82 -11.65 3.59
N LYS A 137 4.30 -11.64 4.84
CA LYS A 137 3.68 -12.39 5.92
C LYS A 137 2.43 -11.63 6.36
N THR A 138 1.35 -12.35 6.65
CA THR A 138 0.11 -11.78 7.18
C THR A 138 0.38 -11.19 8.57
N PHE A 139 -0.29 -10.08 8.92
CA PHE A 139 -0.37 -9.52 10.27
C PHE A 139 0.83 -8.66 10.77
N PHE A 140 1.35 -7.73 9.96
CA PHE A 140 2.28 -6.71 10.47
C PHE A 140 1.90 -5.31 9.99
N PRO A 141 1.95 -4.27 10.86
CA PRO A 141 1.59 -2.92 10.46
C PRO A 141 2.63 -2.34 9.51
N ILE A 142 2.25 -2.10 8.26
CA ILE A 142 3.11 -1.43 7.27
C ILE A 142 2.57 -0.05 6.93
N GLY A 143 3.45 0.94 6.78
CA GLY A 143 3.06 2.26 6.25
C GLY A 143 3.08 2.30 4.72
N VAL A 144 2.37 3.26 4.11
CA VAL A 144 2.48 3.51 2.66
C VAL A 144 3.91 3.86 2.23
N SER A 145 4.69 4.49 3.13
CA SER A 145 6.11 4.80 2.96
C SER A 145 6.95 3.55 2.72
N VAL A 146 6.61 2.43 3.36
CA VAL A 146 7.24 1.11 3.14
C VAL A 146 6.93 0.60 1.73
N ILE A 147 5.70 0.79 1.24
CA ILE A 147 5.33 0.39 -0.13
C ILE A 147 6.09 1.20 -1.18
N ILE A 148 6.28 2.48 -0.93
CA ILE A 148 7.12 3.37 -1.77
C ILE A 148 8.59 2.92 -1.71
N ALA A 149 9.12 2.63 -0.53
CA ALA A 149 10.49 2.15 -0.36
C ALA A 149 10.72 0.81 -1.05
N LEU A 150 9.72 -0.06 -1.02
CA LEU A 150 9.70 -1.34 -1.71
C LEU A 150 9.71 -1.15 -3.22
N ALA A 151 8.87 -0.25 -3.76
CA ALA A 151 8.84 0.08 -5.17
C ALA A 151 10.21 0.52 -5.69
N VAL A 152 10.88 1.43 -4.96
CA VAL A 152 12.22 1.90 -5.32
C VAL A 152 13.28 0.79 -5.17
N THR A 153 13.29 0.05 -4.06
CA THR A 153 14.21 -1.08 -3.84
C THR A 153 14.10 -2.10 -4.97
N PHE A 154 12.87 -2.47 -5.31
CA PHE A 154 12.59 -3.44 -6.36
C PHE A 154 13.05 -2.91 -7.72
N GLY A 155 12.72 -1.65 -8.07
CA GLY A 155 13.22 -1.01 -9.29
C GLY A 155 14.75 -1.06 -9.41
N ILE A 156 15.48 -0.76 -8.33
CA ILE A 156 16.95 -0.82 -8.28
C ILE A 156 17.46 -2.26 -8.48
N ILE A 157 16.87 -3.25 -7.81
CA ILE A 157 17.24 -4.66 -7.97
C ILE A 157 17.06 -5.10 -9.42
N LEU A 158 15.95 -4.69 -10.07
CA LEU A 158 15.69 -5.01 -11.47
C LEU A 158 16.71 -4.39 -12.41
N LEU A 159 17.08 -3.11 -12.18
CA LEU A 159 18.12 -2.44 -12.95
C LEU A 159 19.48 -3.15 -12.84
N ASN A 160 19.83 -3.64 -11.65
CA ASN A 160 21.10 -4.31 -11.39
C ASN A 160 21.15 -5.75 -11.91
N ASN A 161 20.01 -6.46 -11.97
CA ASN A 161 19.94 -7.86 -12.43
C ASN A 161 19.83 -7.98 -13.96
N LYS A 162 19.26 -6.99 -14.66
CA LYS A 162 19.07 -6.99 -16.13
C LYS A 162 20.38 -6.92 -16.92
N THR A 163 21.47 -6.46 -16.32
CA THR A 163 22.80 -6.51 -16.95
C THR A 163 23.27 -7.95 -17.22
N ASN A 164 22.64 -8.97 -16.61
CA ASN A 164 23.06 -10.37 -16.67
C ASN A 164 21.99 -11.36 -17.19
N SER A 165 20.76 -10.96 -17.56
CA SER A 165 19.68 -11.92 -17.92
C SER A 165 18.88 -11.58 -19.18
N LYS A 166 18.53 -12.61 -19.98
CA LYS A 166 17.64 -12.56 -21.16
C LYS A 166 16.14 -12.53 -20.79
N SER A 167 15.77 -11.99 -19.62
CA SER A 167 14.38 -12.00 -19.16
C SER A 167 13.49 -11.04 -19.97
N ASN A 168 12.28 -11.50 -20.32
CA ASN A 168 11.26 -10.68 -20.99
C ASN A 168 10.81 -9.56 -20.04
N ILE A 169 11.01 -8.31 -20.46
CA ILE A 169 10.67 -7.12 -19.68
C ILE A 169 9.20 -7.11 -19.24
N ASN A 170 8.28 -7.64 -20.04
CA ASN A 170 6.86 -7.70 -19.69
C ASN A 170 6.62 -8.53 -18.42
N ASN A 171 7.29 -9.67 -18.29
CA ASN A 171 7.16 -10.52 -17.10
C ASN A 171 7.74 -9.84 -15.86
N ILE A 172 8.86 -9.14 -16.03
CA ILE A 172 9.49 -8.34 -14.95
C ILE A 172 8.52 -7.27 -14.46
N ILE A 173 7.92 -6.51 -15.38
CA ILE A 173 6.96 -5.45 -15.05
C ILE A 173 5.73 -6.01 -14.36
N PHE A 174 5.23 -7.16 -14.83
CA PHE A 174 4.08 -7.83 -14.22
C PHE A 174 4.38 -8.22 -12.76
N GLU A 175 5.50 -8.89 -12.50
CA GLU A 175 5.89 -9.27 -11.13
C GLU A 175 6.12 -8.06 -10.22
N TYR A 176 6.74 -7.01 -10.76
CA TYR A 176 6.91 -5.73 -10.07
C TYR A 176 5.55 -5.16 -9.63
N LEU A 177 4.62 -4.97 -10.57
CA LEU A 177 3.30 -4.41 -10.27
C LEU A 177 2.44 -5.33 -9.38
N ASN A 178 2.58 -6.64 -9.50
CA ASN A 178 1.92 -7.60 -8.62
C ASN A 178 2.45 -7.50 -7.17
N GLY A 179 3.76 -7.30 -7.00
CA GLY A 179 4.37 -7.03 -5.69
C GLY A 179 3.81 -5.75 -5.06
N ILE A 180 3.68 -4.68 -5.86
CA ILE A 180 3.06 -3.42 -5.43
C ILE A 180 1.59 -3.62 -5.03
N LYS A 181 0.81 -4.34 -5.83
CA LYS A 181 -0.59 -4.68 -5.52
C LYS A 181 -0.69 -5.34 -4.14
N LYS A 182 0.11 -6.38 -3.90
CA LYS A 182 0.13 -7.10 -2.61
C LYS A 182 0.49 -6.18 -1.45
N GLY A 183 1.46 -5.28 -1.66
CA GLY A 183 1.84 -4.27 -0.67
C GLY A 183 0.70 -3.33 -0.30
N LEU A 184 -0.03 -2.81 -1.30
CA LEU A 184 -1.20 -1.96 -1.06
C LEU A 184 -2.32 -2.70 -0.30
N LEU A 185 -2.55 -3.98 -0.59
CA LEU A 185 -3.54 -4.79 0.11
C LEU A 185 -3.15 -5.05 1.57
N ALA A 186 -1.90 -5.42 1.83
CA ALA A 186 -1.40 -5.59 3.20
C ALA A 186 -1.44 -4.27 4.00
N TRP A 187 -1.25 -3.15 3.31
CA TRP A 187 -1.40 -1.84 3.93
C TRP A 187 -2.84 -1.52 4.33
N ILE A 188 -3.83 -1.89 3.51
CA ILE A 188 -5.25 -1.77 3.86
C ILE A 188 -5.59 -2.61 5.09
N GLU A 189 -5.11 -3.85 5.17
CA GLU A 189 -5.30 -4.69 6.36
C GLU A 189 -4.76 -4.01 7.63
N THR A 190 -3.64 -3.28 7.52
CA THR A 190 -3.08 -2.49 8.64
C THR A 190 -4.02 -1.35 9.06
N ILE A 191 -4.65 -0.68 8.10
CA ILE A 191 -5.62 0.39 8.36
C ILE A 191 -6.85 -0.17 9.07
N GLU A 192 -7.36 -1.31 8.61
CA GLU A 192 -8.49 -2.00 9.23
C GLU A 192 -8.20 -2.39 10.68
N ILE A 193 -7.05 -3.02 10.93
CA ILE A 193 -6.64 -3.44 12.28
C ILE A 193 -6.55 -2.22 13.21
N TYR A 194 -5.87 -1.15 12.78
CA TYR A 194 -5.73 0.04 13.61
C TYR A 194 -7.07 0.73 13.86
N TYR A 195 -7.95 0.78 12.85
CA TYR A 195 -9.29 1.31 13.02
C TYR A 195 -10.08 0.52 14.07
N ASP A 196 -10.09 -0.81 13.95
CA ASP A 196 -10.80 -1.69 14.87
C ASP A 196 -10.26 -1.54 16.30
N GLU A 197 -8.94 -1.45 16.48
CA GLU A 197 -8.31 -1.17 17.78
C GLU A 197 -8.84 0.13 18.41
N GLN A 198 -8.94 1.21 17.63
CA GLN A 198 -9.44 2.50 18.11
C GLN A 198 -10.92 2.45 18.50
N VAL A 199 -11.75 1.71 17.76
CA VAL A 199 -13.17 1.53 18.08
C VAL A 199 -13.34 0.67 19.34
N GLU A 200 -12.56 -0.39 19.50
CA GLU A 200 -12.61 -1.26 20.67
C GLU A 200 -12.10 -0.55 21.94
N GLU A 201 -11.06 0.27 21.84
CA GLU A 201 -10.60 1.14 22.94
C GLU A 201 -11.71 2.10 23.40
N LEU A 202 -12.43 2.70 22.44
CA LEU A 202 -13.56 3.58 22.73
C LEU A 202 -14.68 2.83 23.49
N LYS A 203 -15.11 1.68 22.97
CA LYS A 203 -16.15 0.86 23.59
C LYS A 203 -15.78 0.43 25.01
N LYS A 204 -14.51 0.06 25.24
CA LYS A 204 -14.01 -0.31 26.58
C LYS A 204 -14.03 0.87 27.56
N GLY A 205 -13.62 2.05 27.12
CA GLY A 205 -13.62 3.26 27.95
C GLY A 205 -15.02 3.75 28.34
N MET A 206 -16.06 3.26 27.67
CA MET A 206 -17.46 3.62 27.94
C MET A 206 -18.20 2.59 28.81
N ASN A 207 -17.62 1.39 28.95
CA ASN A 207 -18.12 0.32 29.83
C ASN A 207 -17.42 0.32 31.21
N ALA A 208 -16.53 1.29 31.46
CA ALA A 208 -15.78 1.48 32.71
C ALA A 208 -16.39 2.64 33.52
#